data_AF-A0A961GKY2-F1
#
_entry.id   AF-A0A961GKY2-F1
#
_cell.length_a   1.000
_cell.length_b   1.000
_cell.length_c   1.000
_cell.angle_alpha   90.00
_cell.angle_beta   90.00
_cell.angle_gamma   90.00
#
_symmetry.space_group_name_H-M   'P 1'
#
loop_
_entity.id
_entity.type
_entity.pdbx_description
1 polymer ?
#
loop_
_entity_poly.entity_id
_entity_poly.type
_entity_poly.pdbx_seq_one_letter_code
_entity_poly.pdbx_strand_id
1 'polypeptide(L)'
;DEFADKAHWGHCTVDYALAVAAAADVGCLALFHHDPSHDDAELDRLLSDAKASAVDLGVDEVIAAHEGLTIALSGHEAYLRAAG
;
A
#
# COMPACT_ATOMS: atom_id res chain seq x y z
N ASP A 1 -12.07 16.59 4.08
CA ASP A 1 -11.46 15.37 4.64
C ASP A 1 -12.30 14.17 4.32
N GLU A 2 -11.86 13.41 3.31
CA GLU A 2 -12.56 12.26 2.75
C GLU A 2 -12.86 11.16 3.80
N PHE A 3 -12.03 11.08 4.84
CA PHE A 3 -12.18 10.13 5.94
C PHE A 3 -13.42 10.38 6.78
N ALA A 4 -13.79 11.64 7.01
CA ALA A 4 -14.98 11.98 7.80
C ALA A 4 -16.28 11.59 7.07
N ASP A 5 -16.28 11.67 5.74
CA ASP A 5 -17.49 11.48 4.92
C ASP A 5 -17.73 10.01 4.53
N LYS A 6 -16.71 9.15 4.55
CA LYS A 6 -16.79 7.75 4.06
C LYS A 6 -16.33 6.67 5.04
N ALA A 7 -16.10 7.01 6.32
CA ALA A 7 -15.64 6.07 7.36
C ALA A 7 -16.46 4.77 7.51
N HIS A 8 -17.73 4.78 7.10
CA HIS A 8 -18.65 3.64 7.23
C HIS A 8 -18.76 2.76 5.99
N TRP A 9 -18.06 3.09 4.91
CA TRP A 9 -18.15 2.35 3.64
C TRP A 9 -17.15 1.18 3.57
N GLY A 10 -16.34 0.98 4.61
CA GLY A 10 -15.28 -0.03 4.62
C GLY A 10 -14.03 0.40 3.84
N HIS A 11 -13.89 1.69 3.52
CA HIS A 11 -12.70 2.24 2.86
C HIS A 11 -11.52 2.31 3.83
N CYS A 12 -10.42 1.67 3.41
CA CYS A 12 -9.12 1.75 4.05
C CYS A 12 -8.43 3.05 3.63
N THR A 13 -7.82 3.79 4.57
CA THR A 13 -6.88 4.86 4.19
C THR A 13 -5.54 4.28 3.78
N VAL A 14 -4.84 5.03 2.94
CA VAL A 14 -3.44 4.78 2.61
C VAL A 14 -2.58 4.67 3.88
N ASP A 15 -2.75 5.57 4.84
CA ASP A 15 -2.00 5.55 6.11
C ASP A 15 -2.27 4.28 6.93
N TYR A 16 -3.53 3.82 6.98
CA TYR A 16 -3.86 2.58 7.67
C TYR A 16 -3.27 1.37 6.94
N ALA A 17 -3.33 1.33 5.61
CA ALA A 17 -2.69 0.28 4.81
C ALA A 17 -1.16 0.22 5.06
N LEU A 18 -0.50 1.37 5.15
CA LEU A 18 0.92 1.47 5.49
C LEU A 18 1.23 0.96 6.89
N ALA A 19 0.42 1.33 7.88
CA ALA A 19 0.59 0.85 9.26
C ALA A 19 0.45 -0.69 9.34
N VAL A 20 -0.51 -1.26 8.61
CA VAL A 20 -0.68 -2.72 8.52
C VAL A 20 0.50 -3.37 7.80
N ALA A 21 0.98 -2.79 6.69
CA ALA A 21 2.13 -3.29 5.94
C ALA A 21 3.41 -3.33 6.82
N ALA A 22 3.67 -2.25 7.56
CA ALA A 22 4.78 -2.17 8.50
C ALA A 22 4.65 -3.20 9.63
N ALA A 23 3.46 -3.33 10.22
CA ALA A 23 3.22 -4.30 11.29
C ALA A 23 3.36 -5.76 10.83
N ALA A 24 3.13 -6.03 9.53
CA ALA A 24 3.23 -7.34 8.92
C ALA A 24 4.61 -7.63 8.28
N ASP A 25 5.56 -6.69 8.34
CA ASP A 25 6.91 -6.81 7.76
C ASP A 25 6.89 -7.24 6.28
N VAL A 26 6.05 -6.59 5.48
CA VAL A 26 5.91 -6.92 4.05
C VAL A 26 6.98 -6.21 3.22
N GLY A 27 7.52 -6.91 2.22
CA GLY A 27 8.48 -6.31 1.28
C GLY A 27 7.86 -5.39 0.22
N CYS A 28 6.53 -5.43 0.02
CA CYS A 28 5.85 -4.58 -0.95
C CYS A 28 4.35 -4.43 -0.60
N LEU A 29 3.85 -3.19 -0.62
CA LEU A 29 2.44 -2.84 -0.50
C LEU A 29 1.88 -2.36 -1.85
N ALA A 30 0.90 -3.09 -2.40
CA ALA A 30 0.16 -2.67 -3.58
C ALA A 30 -1.20 -2.05 -3.18
N LEU A 31 -1.37 -0.75 -3.43
CA LEU A 31 -2.62 -0.02 -3.21
C LEU A 31 -3.56 -0.23 -4.40
N PHE A 32 -4.82 -0.58 -4.14
CA PHE A 32 -5.84 -0.80 -5.16
C PHE A 32 -7.23 -0.37 -4.65
N HIS A 33 -8.23 -0.38 -5.54
CA HIS A 33 -9.62 0.00 -5.22
C HIS A 33 -9.73 1.47 -4.75
N HIS A 34 -9.04 2.37 -5.45
CA HIS A 34 -9.16 3.80 -5.22
C HIS A 34 -10.59 4.30 -5.44
N ASP A 35 -10.91 5.45 -4.85
CA ASP A 35 -12.21 6.08 -5.05
C ASP A 35 -12.42 6.41 -6.54
N PRO A 36 -13.53 6.00 -7.17
CA PRO A 36 -13.78 6.27 -8.60
C PRO A 36 -13.85 7.76 -8.97
N SER A 37 -13.96 8.66 -8.00
CA SER A 37 -13.91 10.10 -8.21
C SER A 37 -12.49 10.66 -8.31
N HIS A 38 -11.47 9.91 -7.90
CA HIS A 38 -10.08 10.31 -8.05
C HIS A 38 -9.62 10.16 -9.49
N ASP A 39 -9.04 11.24 -10.02
CA ASP A 39 -8.33 11.21 -11.30
C ASP A 39 -6.89 10.71 -11.15
N ASP A 40 -6.22 10.48 -12.28
CA ASP A 40 -4.83 9.97 -12.29
C ASP A 40 -3.87 10.88 -11.50
N ALA A 41 -4.07 12.20 -11.53
CA ALA A 41 -3.21 13.15 -10.83
C ALA A 41 -3.44 13.15 -9.30
N GLU A 42 -4.65 12.82 -8.86
CA GLU A 42 -4.95 12.53 -7.46
C GLU A 42 -4.29 11.24 -7.01
N LEU A 43 -4.36 10.17 -7.81
CA LEU A 43 -3.72 8.89 -7.50
C LEU A 43 -2.20 9.00 -7.43
N ASP A 44 -1.59 9.74 -8.34
CA ASP A 44 -0.14 9.99 -8.34
C ASP A 44 0.30 10.75 -7.09
N ARG A 45 -0.49 11.74 -6.65
CA ARG A 45 -0.23 12.47 -5.40
C ARG A 45 -0.35 11.56 -4.19
N LEU A 46 -1.44 10.79 -4.09
CA LEU A 46 -1.63 9.83 -3.01
C LEU A 46 -0.50 8.79 -2.94
N LEU A 47 -0.05 8.29 -4.10
CA LEU A 47 1.08 7.36 -4.14
C LEU A 47 2.39 8.01 -3.72
N SER A 48 2.64 9.26 -4.14
CA SER A 48 3.82 10.01 -3.73
C SER A 48 3.85 10.20 -2.21
N ASP A 49 2.73 10.63 -1.63
CA ASP A 49 2.60 10.82 -0.18
C ASP A 49 2.74 9.48 0.56
N ALA A 50 2.15 8.39 0.03
CA ALA A 50 2.30 7.06 0.60
C ALA A 50 3.75 6.60 0.65
N LYS A 51 4.51 6.82 -0.44
CA LYS A 51 5.92 6.47 -0.52
C LYS A 51 6.77 7.28 0.45
N ALA A 52 6.44 8.55 0.67
CA ALA A 52 7.13 9.37 1.66
C ALA A 52 6.91 8.82 3.08
N SER A 53 5.66 8.53 3.45
CA SER A 53 5.31 7.96 4.76
C SER A 53 5.86 6.55 4.97
N ALA A 54 5.98 5.76 3.90
CA ALA A 54 6.52 4.40 3.94
C ALA A 54 7.96 4.35 4.47
N VAL A 55 8.79 5.36 4.14
CA VAL A 55 10.18 5.45 4.59
C VAL A 55 10.27 5.48 6.11
N ASP A 56 9.42 6.29 6.75
CA ASP A 56 9.40 6.43 8.22
C ASP A 56 8.86 5.18 8.91
N LEU A 57 8.01 4.40 8.22
CA LEU A 57 7.40 3.17 8.72
C LEU A 57 8.21 1.91 8.40
N GLY A 58 9.30 2.01 7.62
CA GLY A 58 10.12 0.87 7.23
C GLY A 58 9.46 -0.06 6.21
N VAL A 59 8.56 0.46 5.37
CA VAL A 59 7.96 -0.31 4.26
C VAL A 59 8.81 -0.09 3.01
N ASP A 60 9.42 -1.17 2.50
CA ASP A 60 10.42 -1.10 1.43
C ASP A 60 9.87 -0.57 0.10
N GLU A 61 8.66 -1.00 -0.28
CA GLU A 61 8.06 -0.64 -1.56
C GLU A 61 6.56 -0.40 -1.43
N VAL A 62 6.09 0.67 -2.08
CA VAL A 62 4.66 0.97 -2.23
C VAL A 62 4.37 1.26 -3.70
N ILE A 63 3.37 0.58 -4.26
CA ILE A 63 2.92 0.76 -5.64
C ILE A 63 1.42 1.02 -5.70
N ALA A 64 0.97 1.75 -6.72
CA ALA A 64 -0.45 1.81 -7.08
C ALA A 64 -0.71 0.75 -8.17
N ALA A 65 -1.63 -0.17 -7.89
CA ALA A 65 -2.05 -1.16 -8.87
C ALA A 65 -2.90 -0.50 -9.96
N HIS A 66 -2.68 -0.90 -11.20
CA HIS A 66 -3.45 -0.47 -12.35
C HIS A 66 -3.89 -1.67 -13.18
N GLU A 67 -4.88 -1.46 -14.05
CA GLU A 67 -5.34 -2.52 -14.94
C GLU A 67 -4.18 -3.08 -15.79
N GLY A 68 -4.09 -4.41 -15.86
CA GLY A 68 -3.02 -5.11 -16.57
C GLY A 68 -1.69 -5.24 -15.81
N LEU A 69 -1.54 -4.69 -14.60
CA LEU A 69 -0.34 -4.89 -13.80
C LEU A 69 -0.17 -6.38 -13.42
N THR A 70 1.03 -6.93 -13.63
CA THR A 70 1.41 -8.28 -13.22
C THR A 70 2.58 -8.20 -12.24
N ILE A 71 2.41 -8.80 -11.06
CA ILE A 71 3.45 -8.85 -10.01
C ILE A 71 4.08 -10.24 -10.02
N ALA A 72 5.39 -10.28 -10.22
CA ALA A 72 6.16 -11.51 -10.08
C ALA A 72 6.59 -11.69 -8.62
N LEU A 73 6.20 -12.79 -7.99
CA LEU A 73 6.63 -13.11 -6.64
C LEU A 73 7.91 -13.94 -6.72
N SER A 74 9.04 -13.36 -6.33
CA SER A 74 10.26 -14.12 -6.06
C SER A 74 10.21 -14.66 -4.64
N GLY A 75 10.39 -15.97 -4.46
CA GLY A 75 10.45 -16.58 -3.13
C GLY A 75 11.62 -16.00 -2.32
N HIS A 76 11.32 -15.47 -1.14
CA HIS A 76 12.33 -14.97 -0.20
C HIS A 76 12.96 -16.19 0.50
N GLU A 77 14.21 -16.57 0.17
CA GLU A 77 14.90 -17.72 0.78
C GLU A 77 15.07 -17.61 2.31
N ALA A 78 14.91 -16.41 2.89
CA ALA A 78 15.07 -16.14 4.32
C ALA A 78 13.99 -16.77 5.22
N TYR A 79 12.78 -17.07 4.72
CA TYR A 79 11.74 -17.67 5.56
C TYR A 79 12.07 -19.11 6.00
N LEU A 80 12.90 -19.84 5.25
CA LEU A 80 13.28 -21.22 5.58
C LEU A 80 14.43 -21.34 6.59
N ARG A 81 15.04 -20.23 7.04
CA ARG A 81 16.14 -20.27 8.03
C ARG A 81 15.72 -19.86 9.45
N ALA A 82 14.52 -19.33 9.64
CA ALA A 82 14.02 -18.91 10.96
C ALA A 82 13.12 -19.97 11.65
N ALA A 83 12.84 -21.09 10.99
CA ALA A 83 12.05 -22.21 11.51
C ALA A 83 12.89 -23.46 11.87
N GLY A 84 14.20 -23.30 12.07
CA GLY A 84 15.13 -24.37 12.43
C GLY A 84 15.77 -24.18 13.80
#